data_AF-A0A399PVN9-F1
#
_entry.id   AF-A0A399PVN9-F1
#
_cell.length_a   1.000
_cell.length_b   1.000
_cell.length_c   1.000
_cell.angle_alpha   90.00
_cell.angle_beta   90.00
_cell.angle_gamma   90.00
#
_symmetry.space_group_name_H-M   'P 1'
#
loop_
_entity.id
_entity.type
_entity.pdbx_description
1 polymer ?
#
loop_
_entity_poly.entity_id
_entity_poly.type
_entity_poly.pdbx_seq_one_letter_code
_entity_poly.pdbx_strand_id
1 'polypeptide(L)' 'MSDPLDKATSKAPATLGEGCLSRYDPDDLSPEDGTDFPDAAELWEQLNEEKPDDTKPGAPSSVS' A
#
# COMPACT_ATOMS: atom_id res chain seq x y z
N MET A 1 -33.13 -6.80 -14.96
CA MET A 1 -32.08 -5.76 -14.92
C MET A 1 -31.50 -5.81 -13.51
N SER A 2 -30.20 -6.02 -13.34
CA SER A 2 -29.56 -5.92 -12.02
C SER A 2 -29.49 -4.47 -11.56
N ASP A 3 -29.53 -4.28 -10.24
CA ASP A 3 -29.47 -2.97 -9.61
C ASP A 3 -28.13 -2.27 -9.94
N PRO A 4 -28.13 -1.00 -10.36
CA PRO A 4 -26.90 -0.27 -10.72
C PRO A 4 -25.93 -0.09 -9.54
N LEU A 5 -26.40 -0.20 -8.29
CA LEU A 5 -25.53 -0.17 -7.10
C LEU A 5 -24.76 -1.48 -6.90
N ASP A 6 -25.25 -2.59 -7.46
CA ASP A 6 -24.60 -3.91 -7.41
C ASP A 6 -23.23 -3.91 -8.13
N LYS A 7 -23.04 -2.99 -9.09
CA LYS A 7 -21.77 -2.79 -9.81
C LYS A 7 -20.85 -1.72 -9.20
N ALA A 8 -21.28 -1.05 -8.12
CA ALA A 8 -20.59 0.11 -7.57
C ALA A 8 -20.06 -0.11 -6.14
N THR A 9 -19.96 -1.36 -5.70
CA THR A 9 -19.35 -1.70 -4.41
C THR A 9 -17.99 -2.32 -4.69
N SER A 10 -16.93 -1.51 -4.64
CA SER A 10 -15.60 -2.04 -4.34
C SER A 10 -15.68 -2.64 -2.95
N LYS A 11 -15.65 -3.98 -2.87
CA LYS A 11 -15.68 -4.72 -1.61
C LYS A 11 -14.24 -4.79 -1.14
N ALA A 12 -13.96 -4.19 0.01
CA ALA A 12 -12.63 -4.32 0.61
C ALA A 12 -12.36 -5.79 0.99
N PRO A 13 -11.10 -6.25 0.89
CA PRO A 13 -10.67 -7.56 1.35
C PRO A 13 -11.04 -7.80 2.81
N ALA A 14 -11.12 -9.07 3.21
CA ALA A 14 -11.38 -9.46 4.58
C ALA A 14 -10.37 -8.82 5.54
N THR A 15 -10.81 -8.52 6.77
CA THR A 15 -9.92 -8.02 7.84
C THR A 15 -9.84 -9.01 8.99
N LEU A 16 -8.64 -9.15 9.54
CA LEU A 16 -8.31 -9.92 10.72
C LEU A 16 -8.14 -9.00 11.94
N GLY A 17 -8.62 -9.42 13.10
CA GLY A 17 -8.57 -8.64 14.35
C GLY A 17 -9.75 -7.67 14.49
N GLU A 18 -9.86 -7.04 15.66
CA GLU A 18 -11.02 -6.19 15.99
C GLU A 18 -10.62 -4.76 16.40
N GLY A 19 -11.54 -3.83 16.21
CA GLY A 19 -11.36 -2.43 16.60
C GLY A 19 -10.17 -1.77 15.91
N CYS A 20 -9.34 -1.06 16.67
CA CYS A 20 -8.17 -0.34 16.15
C CYS A 20 -7.03 -1.27 15.69
N LEU A 21 -7.12 -2.58 15.93
CA LEU A 21 -6.10 -3.57 15.55
C LEU A 21 -6.51 -4.40 14.31
N SER A 22 -7.62 -4.05 13.66
CA SER A 22 -8.02 -4.73 12.42
C SER A 22 -7.00 -4.45 11.31
N ARG A 23 -6.59 -5.50 10.60
CA ARG A 23 -5.66 -5.47 9.46
C ARG A 23 -6.23 -6.31 8.31
N TYR A 24 -5.91 -5.99 7.06
CA TYR A 24 -6.34 -6.83 5.93
C TYR A 24 -5.74 -8.24 6.01
N ASP A 25 -6.53 -9.24 5.61
CA ASP A 25 -6.12 -10.63 5.52
C ASP A 25 -5.19 -10.79 4.30
N PRO A 26 -3.93 -11.21 4.49
CA PRO A 26 -2.97 -11.30 3.40
C PRO A 26 -3.26 -12.43 2.42
N ASP A 27 -4.03 -13.45 2.82
CA ASP A 27 -4.45 -14.54 1.93
C ASP A 27 -5.62 -14.13 1.02
N ASP A 28 -6.43 -13.16 1.46
CA ASP A 28 -7.52 -12.54 0.69
C ASP A 28 -7.03 -11.34 -0.16
N LEU A 29 -5.81 -10.84 0.09
CA LEU A 29 -5.20 -9.80 -0.74
C LEU A 29 -4.65 -10.37 -2.04
N SER A 30 -5.14 -9.83 -3.15
CA SER A 30 -4.65 -10.14 -4.49
C SER A 30 -3.81 -9.00 -5.08
N PRO A 31 -3.03 -9.25 -6.15
CA PRO A 31 -2.23 -8.20 -6.81
C PRO A 31 -3.07 -7.02 -7.32
N GLU A 32 -4.35 -7.25 -7.63
CA GLU A 32 -5.32 -6.25 -8.07
C GLU A 32 -5.91 -5.41 -6.91
N ASP A 33 -5.81 -5.88 -5.65
CA ASP A 33 -6.20 -5.11 -4.45
C ASP A 33 -5.18 -4.03 -4.08
N GLY A 34 -4.03 -4.00 -4.76
CA GLY A 34 -3.10 -2.88 -4.74
C GLY A 34 -1.85 -3.13 -3.90
N THR A 35 -0.79 -3.55 -4.58
CA THR A 35 0.61 -3.22 -4.24
C THR A 35 1.49 -3.01 -5.48
N ASP A 36 0.94 -3.13 -6.68
CA ASP A 36 1.68 -2.87 -7.92
C ASP A 36 1.60 -1.37 -8.23
N PHE A 37 2.59 -0.64 -7.74
CA PHE A 37 2.79 0.76 -8.10
C PHE A 37 4.00 0.84 -9.05
N PRO A 38 3.85 0.51 -10.34
CA PRO A 38 4.98 0.40 -11.26
C PRO A 38 5.78 1.70 -11.35
N ASP A 39 5.11 2.85 -11.24
CA ASP A 39 5.71 4.18 -11.28
C ASP A 39 6.09 4.75 -9.89
N ALA A 40 5.85 4.03 -8.79
CA ALA A 40 6.17 4.55 -7.45
C ALA A 40 7.67 4.81 -7.26
N ALA A 41 8.53 3.98 -7.87
CA ALA A 41 9.97 4.17 -7.83
C ALA A 41 10.38 5.48 -8.54
N GLU A 42 9.82 5.76 -9.72
CA GLU A 42 10.09 6.98 -10.47
C GLU A 42 9.62 8.24 -9.71
N LEU A 43 8.42 8.19 -9.13
CA LEU A 43 7.90 9.27 -8.30
C LEU A 43 8.76 9.52 -7.06
N TRP A 44 9.28 8.47 -6.43
CA TRP A 44 10.16 8.60 -5.27
C TRP A 44 11.46 9.33 -5.63
N GLU A 45 12.08 9.02 -6.76
CA GLU A 45 13.28 9.73 -7.24
C GLU A 45 12.97 11.22 -7.43
N GLN A 46 11.91 11.56 -8.18
CA GLN A 46 11.49 12.96 -8.43
C GLN A 46 11.26 13.76 -7.14
N LEU A 47 10.61 13.15 -6.15
CA LEU A 47 10.33 13.80 -4.86
C LEU A 47 11.59 14.01 -4.01
N ASN A 48 12.68 13.26 -4.26
CA ASN A 48 13.93 13.37 -3.52
C ASN A 48 15.02 14.13 -4.26
N GLU A 49 14.90 14.35 -5.58
CA GLU A 49 15.78 15.23 -6.37
C GLU A 49 15.76 16.70 -5.89
N GLU A 50 14.62 17.17 -5.36
CA GLU A 50 14.45 18.55 -4.87
C GLU A 50 14.80 18.75 -3.39
N LYS A 51 15.06 17.67 -2.63
CA LYS A 51 15.40 17.78 -1.21
C LYS A 51 16.92 17.84 -1.04
N PRO A 52 17.50 18.94 -0.51
CA PRO A 52 18.88 18.89 -0.06
C PRO A 52 18.99 17.81 1.03
N ASP A 53 19.99 16.94 0.86
CA ASP A 53 20.37 15.80 1.67
C ASP A 53 20.21 16.06 3.18
N ASP A 54 19.03 15.76 3.73
CA ASP A 54 18.84 15.66 5.16
C ASP A 54 17.74 14.63 5.41
N THR A 55 18.15 13.50 5.99
CA THR A 55 17.31 12.38 6.43
C THR A 55 17.08 11.26 5.40
N LYS A 56 18.07 10.35 5.32
CA LYS A 56 17.87 8.92 5.02
C LYS A 56 17.59 8.18 6.34
N PRO A 57 16.35 7.80 6.69
CA PRO A 57 16.12 6.94 7.84
C PRO A 57 16.15 5.47 7.39
N GLY A 58 17.16 4.72 7.85
CA GLY A 58 17.04 3.26 7.99
C GLY A 58 17.65 2.37 6.89
N ALA A 59 18.95 2.51 6.60
CA ALA A 59 19.72 1.31 6.28
C ALA A 59 20.11 0.66 7.62
N PRO A 60 19.77 -0.62 7.90
CA PRO A 60 20.32 -1.27 9.08
C PRO A 60 21.82 -1.38 8.87
N SER A 61 22.58 -0.60 9.65
CA SER A 61 24.01 -0.79 9.82
C SER A 61 24.22 -2.26 10.17
N SER A 62 24.84 -3.00 9.26
CA SER A 62 25.31 -4.35 9.48
C SER A 62 26.24 -4.31 10.69
N VAL A 63 25.77 -4.83 11.83
CA VAL A 63 26.62 -5.00 13.01
C VAL A 63 27.51 -6.21 12.74
N SER A 64 28.82 -5.95 12.65
CA SER A 64 29.87 -6.97 12.63
C SER A 64 30.19 -7.44 14.05
#